data_AF-A0A315XKN1-F1
#
_entry.id   AF-A0A315XKN1-F1
#
_cell.length_a   1.000
_cell.length_b   1.000
_cell.length_c   1.000
_cell.angle_alpha   90.00
_cell.angle_beta   90.00
_cell.angle_gamma   90.00
#
_symmetry.space_group_name_H-M   'P 1'
#
loop_
_entity.id
_entity.type
_entity.pdbx_description
1 polymer ?
#
loop_
_entity_poly.entity_id
_entity_poly.type
_entity_poly.pdbx_seq_one_letter_code
_entity_poly.pdbx_strand_id
1 'polypeptide(L)' 'MEQWKISVLTGVALIILALLFSAVRGTISIWMALVIILGVADIAIGLYRKSKE' A
#
# COMPACT_ATOMS: atom_id res chain seq x y z
N MET A 1 -11.17 16.16 -1.08
CA MET A 1 -10.76 14.83 -1.59
C MET A 1 -11.46 13.79 -0.75
N GLU A 2 -12.16 12.83 -1.37
CA GLU A 2 -12.84 11.74 -0.65
C GLU A 2 -11.82 10.89 0.12
N GLN A 3 -12.12 10.56 1.38
CA GLN A 3 -11.18 9.85 2.26
C GLN A 3 -10.72 8.50 1.69
N TRP A 4 -11.58 7.82 0.92
CA TRP A 4 -11.24 6.55 0.29
C TRP A 4 -10.11 6.67 -0.74
N LYS A 5 -10.06 7.79 -1.49
CA LYS A 5 -9.01 8.05 -2.47
C LYS A 5 -7.65 8.20 -1.80
N ILE A 6 -7.62 8.85 -0.64
CA ILE A 6 -6.40 9.06 0.14
C ILE A 6 -5.87 7.70 0.62
N SER A 7 -6.70 6.85 1.23
CA SER A 7 -6.28 5.51 1.67
C SER A 7 -5.73 4.65 0.53
N VAL A 8 -6.39 4.65 -0.64
CA VAL A 8 -5.91 3.89 -1.80
C VAL A 8 -4.58 4.45 -2.32
N LEU A 9 -4.45 5.78 -2.46
CA LEU A 9 -3.21 6.41 -2.91
C LEU A 9 -2.04 6.14 -1.95
N THR A 10 -2.27 6.21 -0.64
CA THR A 10 -1.25 5.92 0.37
C THR A 10 -0.80 4.46 0.30
N GLY A 11 -1.73 3.51 0.21
CA GLY A 11 -1.38 2.09 0.10
C GLY A 11 -0.60 1.77 -1.18
N VAL A 12 -1.00 2.36 -2.32
CA VAL A 12 -0.27 2.19 -3.60
C VAL A 12 1.14 2.79 -3.50
N ALA A 13 1.28 3.97 -2.91
CA ALA A 13 2.58 4.61 -2.72
C ALA A 13 3.52 3.77 -1.85
N LEU A 14 3.01 3.18 -0.76
CA LEU A 14 3.79 2.30 0.12
C LEU A 14 4.29 1.04 -0.60
N ILE A 15 3.44 0.42 -1.42
CA ILE A 15 3.83 -0.76 -2.21
C ILE A 15 4.91 -0.40 -3.22
N ILE A 16 4.75 0.73 -3.95
CA ILE A 16 5.75 1.20 -4.92
C ILE A 16 7.08 1.49 -4.23
N LEU A 17 7.06 2.16 -3.07
CA LEU A 17 8.27 2.42 -2.29
C LEU A 17 8.97 1.13 -1.86
N ALA A 18 8.21 0.15 -1.37
CA ALA A 18 8.76 -1.14 -0.96
C ALA A 18 9.41 -1.88 -2.15
N LEU A 19 8.80 -1.84 -3.32
CA LEU A 19 9.35 -2.44 -4.54
C LEU A 19 10.63 -1.71 -5.02
N LEU A 20 10.64 -0.37 -5.00
CA LEU A 20 11.84 0.40 -5.32
C LEU A 20 12.97 0.10 -4.33
N PHE A 21 12.66 0.02 -3.04
CA PHE A 21 13.64 -0.34 -2.02
C PHE A 21 14.18 -1.76 -2.23
N SER A 22 13.32 -2.70 -2.63
CA SER A 22 13.70 -4.06 -3.04
C SER A 22 14.70 -4.04 -4.19
N ALA A 23 14.41 -3.25 -5.22
CA ALA A 23 15.24 -3.17 -6.42
C ALA A 23 16.62 -2.57 -6.10
N VAL A 24 16.65 -1.54 -5.24
CA VAL A 24 17.90 -0.89 -4.80
C VAL A 24 18.74 -1.80 -3.90
N ARG A 25 18.12 -2.54 -2.98
CA ARG A 25 18.82 -3.44 -2.04
C ARG A 25 19.12 -4.83 -2.61
N GLY A 26 18.50 -5.20 -3.74
CA GLY A 26 18.59 -6.54 -4.33
C GLY A 26 18.07 -7.67 -3.42
N THR A 27 17.35 -7.34 -2.34
CA THR A 27 16.88 -8.28 -1.33
C THR A 27 15.51 -7.86 -0.80
N ILE A 28 14.63 -8.85 -0.57
CA ILE A 28 13.33 -8.62 0.07
C ILE A 28 13.47 -8.98 1.55
N SER A 29 13.41 -7.96 2.41
CA SER A 29 13.38 -8.17 3.85
C SER A 29 11.97 -8.52 4.35
N ILE A 30 11.87 -9.21 5.48
CA ILE A 30 10.59 -9.49 6.15
C ILE A 30 9.81 -8.19 6.44
N TRP A 31 10.53 -7.10 6.73
CA TRP A 31 9.94 -5.78 6.99
C TRP A 31 9.29 -5.18 5.74
N MET A 32 9.90 -5.34 4.57
CA MET A 32 9.27 -4.93 3.31
C MET A 32 8.02 -5.74 3.00
N ALA A 33 8.06 -7.05 3.24
CA ALA A 33 6.88 -7.89 3.05
C ALA A 33 5.71 -7.41 3.93
N LEU A 34 5.98 -7.04 5.18
CA LEU A 34 5.00 -6.43 6.08
C LEU A 34 4.46 -5.10 5.54
N VAL A 35 5.32 -4.22 5.03
CA VAL A 35 4.89 -2.94 4.43
C VAL A 35 3.99 -3.16 3.22
N ILE A 36 4.29 -4.16 2.37
CA ILE A 36 3.44 -4.51 1.23
C ILE A 36 2.07 -5.00 1.71
N ILE A 37 2.04 -5.89 2.71
CA ILE A 37 0.78 -6.40 3.28
C ILE A 37 -0.07 -5.26 3.85
N LEU A 38 0.54 -4.32 4.58
CA LEU A 38 -0.15 -3.15 5.12
C LEU A 38 -0.68 -2.24 4.00
N GLY A 39 0.12 -1.97 2.97
CA GLY A 39 -0.32 -1.18 1.81
C GLY A 39 -1.51 -1.81 1.09
N VAL A 40 -1.54 -3.14 0.96
CA VAL A 40 -2.68 -3.88 0.38
C VAL A 40 -3.91 -3.76 1.29
N ALA A 41 -3.75 -3.85 2.61
CA ALA A 41 -4.84 -3.67 3.56
C ALA A 41 -5.46 -2.26 3.48
N ASP A 42 -4.63 -1.22 3.37
CA ASP A 42 -5.10 0.17 3.20
C ASP A 42 -5.90 0.37 1.90
N ILE A 43 -5.44 -0.22 0.79
CA ILE A 43 -6.18 -0.21 -0.48
C ILE A 43 -7.52 -0.92 -0.32
N ALA A 44 -7.53 -2.10 0.31
CA ALA A 44 -8.75 -2.88 0.50
C ALA A 44 -9.77 -2.12 1.38
N ILE A 45 -9.32 -1.47 2.45
CA ILE A 45 -10.18 -0.64 3.32
C ILE A 45 -10.72 0.56 2.56
N GLY A 46 -9.88 1.24 1.76
CA GLY A 46 -10.30 2.36 0.93
C GLY A 46 -11.37 1.96 -0.08
N LEU A 47 -11.16 0.85 -0.81
CA LEU A 47 -12.13 0.32 -1.76
C LEU A 47 -13.42 -0.16 -1.09
N TYR A 48 -13.33 -0.77 0.10
CA TYR A 48 -14.50 -1.19 0.87
C TYR A 48 -15.37 0.01 1.29
N ARG A 49 -14.75 1.11 1.72
CA ARG A 49 -15.48 2.35 2.05
C ARG A 49 -16.18 2.95 0.84
N LYS A 50 -15.49 2.99 -0.31
CA LYS A 50 -16.09 3.45 -1.57
C LYS A 50 -17.31 2.61 -1.96
N SER A 51 -17.28 1.31 -1.71
CA SER A 51 -18.41 0.41 -2.03
C SER A 51 -19.63 0.61 -1.11
N LYS A 52 -19.50 1.35 -0.01
CA LYS A 52 -20.58 1.63 0.96
C LYS A 52 -21.15 3.05 0.88
N GLU A 53 -20.49 3.95 0.14
CA GLU A 53 -21.04 5.27 -0.28
C GLU A 53 -21.87 5.11 -1.55
#